data_AF-A0A3C1ZR39-F1
#
_entry.id   AF-A0A3C1ZR39-F1
#
_cell.length_a   1.000
_cell.length_b   1.000
_cell.length_c   1.000
_cell.angle_alpha   90.00
_cell.angle_beta   90.00
_cell.angle_gamma   90.00
#
_symmetry.space_group_name_H-M   'P 1'
#
loop_
_entity.id
_entity.type
_entity.pdbx_description
1 polymer ?
#
loop_
_entity_poly.entity_id
_entity_poly.type
_entity_poly.pdbx_seq_one_letter_code
_entity_poly.pdbx_strand_id
1 'polypeptide(L)'
;MNEKGITLAQSHDFLPKLHTITISSIRKSSLFIGVITCTGDQVERDRVLTEWEEAKTVGIPTILLIEESAESLLSLEDGIYFNREHPEKALNFLNEEIPQINKEKEQSNGWAWSFSGTTAAELVGQLSHIG
;
A
#
# COMPACT_ATOMS: atom_id res chain seq x y z
N MET A 1 -2.55 11.59 16.10
CA MET A 1 -1.56 12.69 15.93
C MET A 1 -1.74 13.23 14.53
N ASN A 2 -2.15 14.50 14.41
CA ASN A 2 -2.25 15.23 13.16
C ASN A 2 -0.93 15.98 12.96
N GLU A 3 0.06 15.33 12.39
CA GLU A 3 1.30 16.01 12.00
C GLU A 3 1.54 15.73 10.52
N LYS A 4 1.51 16.81 9.72
CA LYS A 4 1.64 16.87 8.25
C LYS A 4 0.45 16.40 7.41
N GLY A 5 -0.63 17.19 7.32
CA GLY A 5 -1.56 17.27 6.16
C GLY A 5 -2.09 15.99 5.47
N ILE A 6 -1.83 14.80 6.02
CA ILE A 6 -2.09 13.49 5.47
C ILE A 6 -3.22 12.93 6.30
N THR A 7 -4.35 12.65 5.64
CA THR A 7 -5.49 11.99 6.28
C THR A 7 -5.38 10.50 5.98
N LEU A 8 -5.14 9.70 7.03
CA LEU A 8 -5.19 8.24 6.94
C LEU A 8 -6.65 7.80 7.06
N ALA A 9 -7.17 7.16 6.01
CA ALA A 9 -8.48 6.52 6.03
C ALA A 9 -8.30 5.01 5.98
N GLN A 10 -8.78 4.31 7.01
CA GLN A 10 -8.77 2.85 7.07
C GLN A 10 -10.17 2.31 6.72
N SER A 11 -10.19 1.31 5.84
CA SER A 11 -11.40 0.61 5.45
C SER A 11 -11.77 -0.38 6.58
N HIS A 12 -12.97 -0.30 7.17
CA HIS A 12 -13.41 -1.11 8.33
C HIS A 12 -14.53 -2.12 8.01
N ASP A 13 -14.67 -2.56 6.75
CA ASP A 13 -15.84 -3.34 6.32
C ASP A 13 -15.47 -4.78 5.90
N PHE A 14 -15.96 -5.80 6.60
CA PHE A 14 -15.57 -7.21 6.38
C PHE A 14 -16.39 -7.92 5.29
N LEU A 15 -17.02 -7.16 4.39
CA LEU A 15 -17.84 -7.72 3.32
C LEU A 15 -17.02 -7.98 2.04
N PRO A 16 -17.29 -9.08 1.31
CA PRO A 16 -16.55 -9.46 0.11
C PRO A 16 -16.78 -8.52 -1.09
N LYS A 17 -17.77 -7.64 -1.03
CA LYS A 17 -18.03 -6.63 -2.06
C LYS A 17 -17.68 -5.26 -1.51
N LEU A 18 -16.86 -4.49 -2.23
CA LEU A 18 -16.51 -3.13 -1.82
C LEU A 18 -17.75 -2.27 -1.67
N HIS A 19 -17.89 -1.66 -0.48
CA HIS A 19 -18.94 -0.70 -0.23
C HIS A 19 -18.70 0.57 -1.04
N THR A 20 -19.77 1.26 -1.45
CA THR A 20 -19.67 2.48 -2.27
C THR A 20 -18.85 3.58 -1.58
N ILE A 21 -18.84 3.58 -0.25
CA ILE A 21 -18.03 4.51 0.56
C ILE A 21 -16.54 4.20 0.37
N THR A 22 -16.12 2.94 0.48
CA THR A 22 -14.74 2.51 0.27
C THR A 22 -14.26 2.86 -1.14
N ILE A 23 -15.08 2.59 -2.16
CA ILE A 23 -14.78 2.96 -3.55
C ILE A 23 -14.61 4.48 -3.66
N SER A 24 -15.51 5.27 -3.05
CA SER A 24 -15.39 6.72 -3.07
C SER A 24 -14.15 7.22 -2.34
N SER A 25 -13.74 6.58 -1.24
CA SER A 25 -12.53 6.92 -0.51
C SER A 25 -11.30 6.63 -1.35
N ILE A 26 -11.19 5.43 -1.93
CA ILE A 26 -10.11 5.04 -2.85
C ILE A 26 -9.99 6.07 -3.96
N ARG A 27 -11.08 6.38 -4.67
CA ARG A 27 -11.08 7.33 -5.80
C ARG A 27 -10.70 8.77 -5.45
N LYS A 28 -10.77 9.15 -4.17
CA LYS A 28 -10.37 10.48 -3.69
C LYS A 28 -8.96 10.49 -3.08
N SER A 29 -8.38 9.31 -2.86
CA SER A 29 -7.04 9.18 -2.31
C SER A 29 -5.99 9.61 -3.33
N SER A 30 -4.94 10.25 -2.84
CA SER A 30 -3.74 10.56 -3.63
C SER A 30 -2.76 9.38 -3.72
N LEU A 31 -2.93 8.36 -2.87
CA LEU A 31 -2.17 7.11 -2.85
C LEU A 31 -3.03 6.02 -2.21
N PHE A 32 -2.96 4.81 -2.74
CA PHE A 32 -3.44 3.60 -2.08
C PHE A 32 -2.25 2.79 -1.56
N ILE A 33 -2.31 2.38 -0.29
CA ILE A 33 -1.35 1.44 0.31
C ILE A 33 -2.14 0.23 0.82
N GLY A 34 -1.94 -0.92 0.19
CA GLY A 34 -2.45 -2.20 0.66
C GLY A 34 -1.39 -2.92 1.50
N VAL A 35 -1.80 -3.57 2.58
CA VAL A 35 -0.91 -4.38 3.43
C VAL A 35 -1.53 -5.75 3.59
N ILE A 36 -0.78 -6.79 3.22
CA ILE A 36 -1.15 -8.19 3.38
C ILE A 36 -0.20 -8.81 4.39
N THR A 37 -0.76 -9.40 5.44
CA THR A 37 0.00 -10.08 6.50
C THR A 37 -0.37 -11.55 6.59
N CYS A 38 0.49 -12.36 7.20
CA CYS A 38 0.19 -13.78 7.42
C CYS A 38 -0.94 -14.01 8.43
N THR A 39 -1.22 -13.02 9.28
CA THR A 39 -2.25 -13.06 10.31
C THR A 39 -3.65 -12.71 9.81
N GLY A 40 -3.77 -12.05 8.66
CA GLY A 40 -5.07 -11.73 8.06
C GLY A 40 -5.74 -12.98 7.50
N ASP A 41 -7.06 -13.08 7.61
CA ASP A 41 -7.81 -14.19 7.01
C ASP A 41 -7.95 -14.05 5.48
N GLN A 42 -8.45 -15.08 4.80
CA GLN A 42 -8.59 -15.05 3.33
C GLN A 42 -9.51 -13.90 2.87
N VAL A 43 -10.55 -13.57 3.62
CA VAL A 43 -11.53 -12.53 3.25
C VAL A 43 -10.89 -11.15 3.31
N GLU A 44 -10.10 -10.89 4.35
CA GLU A 44 -9.34 -9.64 4.49
C GLU A 44 -8.33 -9.49 3.35
N ARG A 45 -7.63 -10.57 2.97
CA ARG A 45 -6.68 -10.57 1.85
C ARG A 45 -7.38 -10.28 0.52
N ASP A 46 -8.43 -11.03 0.20
CA ASP A 46 -9.20 -10.86 -1.04
C ASP A 46 -9.76 -9.43 -1.16
N ARG A 47 -10.14 -8.84 -0.02
CA ARG A 47 -10.60 -7.46 0.03
C ARG A 47 -9.47 -6.46 -0.25
N VAL A 48 -8.29 -6.59 0.37
CA VAL A 48 -7.14 -5.72 0.07
C VAL A 48 -6.77 -5.79 -1.41
N LEU A 49 -6.81 -6.98 -2.01
CA LEU A 49 -6.58 -7.16 -3.45
C LEU A 49 -7.65 -6.50 -4.31
N THR A 50 -8.92 -6.60 -3.91
CA THR A 50 -10.03 -5.93 -4.62
C THR A 50 -9.90 -4.40 -4.53
N GLU A 51 -9.54 -3.86 -3.36
CA GLU A 51 -9.30 -2.42 -3.17
C GLU A 51 -8.09 -1.94 -4.00
N TRP A 52 -7.03 -2.76 -4.06
CA TRP A 52 -5.83 -2.49 -4.84
C TRP A 52 -6.10 -2.48 -6.35
N GLU A 53 -6.86 -3.45 -6.87
CA GLU A 53 -7.25 -3.49 -8.28
C GLU A 53 -8.19 -2.34 -8.67
N GLU A 54 -9.11 -1.92 -7.79
CA GLU A 54 -9.91 -0.70 -8.02
C GLU A 54 -8.99 0.52 -8.14
N ALA A 55 -8.02 0.68 -7.23
CA ALA A 55 -7.08 1.79 -7.25
C ALA A 55 -6.23 1.81 -8.55
N LYS A 56 -5.74 0.66 -9.00
CA LYS A 56 -5.07 0.50 -10.31
C LYS A 56 -5.98 0.89 -11.46
N THR A 57 -7.22 0.42 -11.46
CA THR A 57 -8.20 0.67 -12.52
C THR A 57 -8.50 2.16 -12.70
N VAL A 58 -8.59 2.91 -11.59
CA VAL A 58 -8.85 4.35 -11.63
C VAL A 58 -7.58 5.21 -11.77
N GLY A 59 -6.41 4.58 -11.95
CA GLY A 59 -5.14 5.26 -12.19
C GLY A 59 -4.52 5.91 -10.95
N ILE A 60 -4.93 5.50 -9.76
CA ILE A 60 -4.35 5.97 -8.51
C ILE A 60 -3.05 5.22 -8.27
N PRO A 61 -1.96 5.89 -7.84
CA PRO A 61 -0.77 5.17 -7.42
C PRO A 61 -1.07 4.16 -6.34
N THR A 62 -0.46 3.00 -6.46
CA THR A 62 -0.64 1.91 -5.53
C THR A 62 0.70 1.40 -5.03
N ILE A 63 0.76 1.09 -3.74
CA ILE A 63 1.82 0.30 -3.13
C ILE A 63 1.13 -0.89 -2.48
N LEU A 64 1.54 -2.10 -2.82
CA LEU A 64 1.08 -3.31 -2.16
C LEU A 64 2.25 -3.91 -1.37
N LEU A 65 2.14 -3.90 -0.04
CA LEU A 65 3.10 -4.52 0.87
C LEU A 65 2.61 -5.94 1.21
N ILE A 66 3.44 -6.94 0.98
CA ILE A 66 3.11 -8.35 1.22
C ILE A 66 4.10 -8.93 2.21
N GLU A 67 3.64 -9.47 3.32
CA GLU A 67 4.51 -10.18 4.26
C GLU A 67 5.02 -11.48 3.61
N GLU A 68 6.33 -11.75 3.65
CA GLU A 68 6.94 -12.95 3.01
C GLU A 68 6.29 -14.25 3.50
N SER A 69 5.88 -14.33 4.78
CA SER A 69 5.15 -15.48 5.33
C SER A 69 3.75 -15.68 4.71
N ALA A 70 3.19 -14.67 4.05
CA ALA A 70 1.96 -14.74 3.27
C ALA A 70 2.20 -15.01 1.77
N GLU A 71 3.44 -15.02 1.29
CA GLU A 71 3.79 -15.22 -0.13
C GLU A 71 3.28 -16.56 -0.66
N SER A 72 3.37 -17.63 0.14
CA SER A 72 2.86 -18.95 -0.25
C SER A 72 1.35 -19.00 -0.54
N LEU A 73 0.61 -17.93 -0.19
CA LEU A 73 -0.83 -17.80 -0.31
C LEU A 73 -1.23 -16.95 -1.52
N LEU A 74 -0.29 -16.30 -2.21
CA LEU A 74 -0.54 -15.36 -3.30
C LEU A 74 0.47 -15.53 -4.45
N SER A 75 -0.01 -15.70 -5.68
CA SER A 75 0.83 -15.64 -6.88
C SER A 75 0.74 -14.25 -7.52
N LEU A 76 1.25 -13.23 -6.84
CA LEU A 76 1.24 -11.85 -7.33
C LEU A 76 2.64 -11.44 -7.77
N GLU A 77 2.77 -11.03 -9.03
CA GLU A 77 4.05 -10.50 -9.56
C GLU A 77 4.28 -9.05 -9.11
N ASP A 78 3.20 -8.29 -8.83
CA ASP A 78 3.25 -6.86 -8.51
C ASP A 78 3.04 -6.62 -7.01
N GLY A 79 4.12 -6.67 -6.21
CA GLY A 79 4.09 -6.38 -4.78
C GLY A 79 5.48 -6.21 -4.17
N ILE A 80 5.56 -5.45 -3.09
CA ILE A 80 6.79 -5.28 -2.30
C ILE A 80 6.72 -6.25 -1.13
N TYR A 81 7.57 -7.26 -1.19
CA TYR A 81 7.66 -8.27 -0.13
C TYR A 81 8.48 -7.74 1.05
N PHE A 82 7.97 -7.92 2.26
CA PHE A 82 8.65 -7.51 3.49
C PHE A 82 8.67 -8.63 4.52
N ASN A 83 9.74 -8.65 5.30
CA ASN A 83 9.93 -9.52 6.45
C ASN A 83 9.91 -8.68 7.72
N ARG A 84 9.11 -9.06 8.73
CA ARG A 84 9.06 -8.30 9.99
C ARG A 84 10.36 -8.36 10.78
N GLU A 85 11.07 -9.49 10.71
CA GLU A 85 12.36 -9.70 11.39
C GLU A 85 13.51 -8.98 10.65
N HIS A 86 13.34 -8.78 9.34
CA HIS A 86 14.33 -8.18 8.44
C HIS A 86 13.70 -7.12 7.51
N PRO A 87 13.12 -6.02 8.06
CA PRO A 87 12.39 -5.03 7.27
C PRO A 87 13.31 -4.17 6.37
N GLU A 88 14.62 -4.16 6.64
CA GLU A 88 15.62 -3.35 5.94
C GLU A 88 15.55 -3.46 4.41
N LYS A 89 15.27 -4.66 3.89
CA LYS A 89 15.17 -4.88 2.44
C LYS A 89 14.00 -4.11 1.82
N ALA A 90 12.83 -4.18 2.45
CA ALA A 90 11.64 -3.46 2.00
C ALA A 90 11.77 -1.96 2.22
N LEU A 91 12.39 -1.53 3.33
CA LEU A 91 12.67 -0.13 3.61
C LEU A 91 13.61 0.49 2.56
N ASN A 92 14.69 -0.21 2.21
CA ASN A 92 15.63 0.25 1.20
C ASN A 92 14.96 0.35 -0.17
N PHE A 93 14.19 -0.68 -0.57
CA PHE A 93 13.42 -0.64 -1.82
C PHE A 93 12.48 0.57 -1.86
N LEU A 94 11.69 0.81 -0.80
CA LEU A 94 10.77 1.95 -0.74
C LEU A 94 11.51 3.29 -0.79
N ASN A 95 12.67 3.41 -0.16
CA ASN A 95 13.47 4.62 -0.16
C ASN A 95 14.14 4.90 -1.50
N GLU A 96 14.44 3.87 -2.29
CA GLU A 96 15.11 4.00 -3.59
C GLU A 96 14.13 4.13 -4.76
N GLU A 97 13.03 3.37 -4.74
CA GLU A 97 12.08 3.24 -5.85
C GLU A 97 10.99 4.31 -5.84
N ILE A 98 10.45 4.69 -4.68
CA ILE A 98 9.41 5.74 -4.60
C ILE A 98 9.89 7.06 -5.24
N PRO A 99 11.11 7.56 -4.97
CA PRO A 99 11.62 8.75 -5.63
C PRO A 99 11.77 8.59 -7.15
N GLN A 100 12.04 7.39 -7.66
CA GLN A 100 12.16 7.14 -9.10
C GLN A 100 10.80 7.09 -9.79
N ILE A 101 9.83 6.38 -9.19
CA ILE A 101 8.44 6.35 -9.65
C ILE A 101 7.86 7.78 -9.75
N ASN A 102 8.20 8.64 -8.78
CA ASN A 102 7.79 10.04 -8.80
C ASN A 102 8.44 10.82 -9.97
N LYS A 103 9.73 10.58 -10.25
CA LYS A 103 10.45 11.25 -11.36
C LYS A 103 9.94 10.83 -12.74
N GLU A 104 9.62 9.55 -12.95
CA GLU A 104 9.12 9.06 -14.23
C GLU A 104 7.73 9.62 -14.55
N LYS A 105 6.86 9.75 -13.53
CA LYS A 105 5.50 10.28 -13.68
C LYS A 105 5.45 11.82 -13.74
N GLU A 106 6.43 12.51 -13.17
CA GLU A 106 6.63 13.95 -13.40
C GLU A 106 6.85 14.27 -14.89
N GLN A 107 7.54 13.40 -15.62
CA GLN A 107 7.85 13.59 -17.03
C GLN A 107 6.69 13.20 -17.97
N SER A 108 5.75 12.35 -17.54
CA SER A 108 4.70 11.77 -18.39
C SER A 108 3.33 12.50 -18.38
N ASN A 109 3.27 13.73 -17.85
CA ASN A 109 2.10 14.59 -17.62
C ASN A 109 1.53 14.56 -16.19
N GLY A 110 1.89 15.60 -15.43
CA GLY A 110 0.89 16.42 -14.72
C GLY A 110 0.63 16.16 -13.25
N TRP A 111 1.15 15.08 -12.64
CA TRP A 111 1.00 14.85 -11.20
C TRP A 111 2.32 14.35 -10.59
N ALA A 112 3.15 15.31 -10.20
CA ALA A 112 4.30 15.12 -9.33
C ALA A 112 3.82 14.72 -7.93
N TRP A 113 3.91 13.46 -7.54
CA TRP A 113 3.55 13.06 -6.18
C TRP A 113 4.66 13.45 -5.21
N SER A 114 4.34 14.30 -4.24
CA SER A 114 5.21 14.55 -3.09
C SER A 114 4.98 13.46 -2.04
N PHE A 115 5.31 12.22 -2.41
CA PHE A 115 5.48 11.14 -1.43
C PHE A 115 6.96 11.10 -1.07
N SER A 116 7.32 11.62 0.09
CA SER A 116 8.61 11.33 0.68
C SER A 116 8.61 9.84 1.05
N GLY A 117 9.57 9.05 0.57
CA GLY A 117 9.69 7.61 0.87
C GLY A 117 9.59 7.27 2.37
N THR A 118 9.78 8.27 3.24
CA THR A 118 9.53 8.20 4.69
C THR A 118 8.15 7.68 5.07
N THR A 119 7.04 7.97 4.38
CA THR A 119 5.71 7.50 4.85
C THR A 119 5.52 5.98 4.66
N ALA A 120 6.00 5.43 3.54
CA ALA A 120 5.95 3.99 3.32
C ALA A 120 6.99 3.26 4.18
N ALA A 121 8.16 3.86 4.36
CA ALA A 121 9.19 3.35 5.26
C ALA A 121 8.73 3.38 6.74
N GLU A 122 8.01 4.43 7.17
CA GLU A 122 7.40 4.51 8.50
C GLU A 122 6.35 3.42 8.70
N LEU A 123 5.56 3.09 7.69
CA LEU A 123 4.59 1.99 7.77
C LEU A 123 5.28 0.63 7.90
N VAL A 124 6.27 0.32 7.08
CA VAL A 124 7.05 -0.93 7.21
C VAL A 124 7.78 -0.98 8.55
N GLY A 125 8.36 0.14 8.99
CA GLY A 125 9.00 0.24 10.30
C GLY A 125 8.02 0.06 11.46
N GLN A 126 6.78 0.53 11.35
CA GLN A 126 5.75 0.26 12.36
C GLN A 126 5.32 -1.22 12.35
N LEU A 127 5.17 -1.81 11.16
CA LEU A 127 4.81 -3.23 11.01
C LEU A 127 5.89 -4.18 11.54
N SER A 128 7.17 -3.78 11.52
CA SER A 128 8.26 -4.57 12.09
C SER A 128 8.35 -4.51 13.62
N HIS A 129 7.73 -3.52 14.27
CA HIS A 129 7.71 -3.39 15.73
C HIS A 129 6.45 -3.99 16.38
N ILE A 130 5.47 -4.44 15.56
CA ILE A 130 4.28 -5.16 16.02
C ILE A 130 4.55 -6.66 15.84
N GLY A 131 5.22 -7.25 16.84
CA GLY A 131 5.56 -8.66 16.94
C GLY A 131 5.73 -9.06 18.40
#